data_AF-A0A967ETR7-F1
#
_entry.id   AF-A0A967ETR7-F1
#
_cell.length_a   1.000
_cell.length_b   1.000
_cell.length_c   1.000
_cell.angle_alpha   90.00
_cell.angle_beta   90.00
_cell.angle_gamma   90.00
#
_symmetry.space_group_name_H-M   'P 1'
#
loop_
_entity.id
_entity.type
_entity.pdbx_description
1 polymer ?
#
loop_
_entity_poly.entity_id
_entity_poly.type
_entity_poly.pdbx_seq_one_letter_code
_entity_poly.pdbx_strand_id
1 'polypeptide(L)'
;MAGSLVDAIACAWPLASRRLLPLETAVALKPWFDRETLQEGFALLIQGAVGRFVLYRSGVGAVFNDSAAAFLLMPPSDALSQGFVCRDGSCTLCRDNRSSGRRCRHQAAVALLNLRAPDDTGFVPVWRFLKSNPWGAIAKYLQQEAEVGPVSFQARKTGAAWRLEGCKENGFSLAASLSPHLAQQLHCFHGSAIRWHGSIPEEDEFGPPARVVLDKIVLLTATDTERRLNAAGSRSMGQQREDSIQTALVRLLALSLPVSRLRIQRGSDGFFRLTAAGNAAFSLTLPRVRTMDLLGGLDLPGPATTRLPPAEPFSVVGFMDQDTGVRVEHFLRLEDGRELSLAGLQEQRYGSYHYLDDEGFLPRSVPPAPERLREPRAAAPILFNLTKQAEAETGFTVPAGDIPAFVDKNRNVLASGRHRVDPALLNLQVVREPERLELTDFEEKDDWCYIAGFYDLG
;
A
#
# COMPACT_ATOMS: atom_id res chain seq x y z
N MET A 1 -14.61 -27.74 8.29
CA MET A 1 -13.13 -27.80 8.30
C MET A 1 -12.54 -26.73 7.38
N ALA A 2 -12.65 -25.45 7.74
CA ALA A 2 -12.15 -24.33 6.95
C ALA A 2 -11.33 -23.42 7.88
N GLY A 3 -10.01 -23.31 7.68
CA GLY A 3 -9.19 -22.47 8.56
C GLY A 3 -7.66 -22.56 8.44
N SER A 4 -7.10 -23.45 7.61
CA SER A 4 -5.66 -23.51 7.36
C SER A 4 -5.38 -23.26 5.88
N LEU A 5 -4.32 -22.51 5.56
CA LEU A 5 -3.70 -22.51 4.23
C LEU A 5 -3.17 -23.93 3.94
N VAL A 6 -4.05 -24.79 3.40
CA VAL A 6 -3.73 -26.14 2.93
C VAL A 6 -2.47 -26.07 2.07
N ASP A 7 -1.61 -27.08 2.21
CA ASP A 7 -0.18 -27.09 1.88
C ASP A 7 0.21 -26.15 0.75
N ALA A 8 1.26 -25.36 0.97
CA ALA A 8 1.81 -24.44 -0.02
C ALA A 8 1.88 -25.06 -1.41
N ILE A 9 2.17 -26.36 -1.50
CA ILE A 9 2.33 -27.12 -2.74
C ILE A 9 1.01 -27.72 -3.24
N ALA A 10 0.09 -28.14 -2.35
CA ALA A 10 -1.24 -28.61 -2.72
C ALA A 10 -2.16 -27.46 -3.20
N CYS A 11 -1.98 -26.25 -2.66
CA CYS A 11 -2.70 -25.04 -3.06
C CYS A 11 -1.96 -24.19 -4.11
N ALA A 12 -0.61 -24.25 -4.23
CA ALA A 12 0.16 -23.58 -5.30
C ALA A 12 -0.06 -24.16 -6.69
N TRP A 13 -0.81 -25.25 -6.81
CA TRP A 13 -0.85 -26.03 -8.02
C TRP A 13 -2.24 -25.93 -8.65
N PRO A 14 -2.41 -25.11 -9.72
CA PRO A 14 -3.62 -25.15 -10.55
C PRO A 14 -3.92 -26.55 -11.08
N LEU A 15 -2.92 -27.45 -11.02
CA LEU A 15 -2.92 -28.78 -11.59
C LEU A 15 -2.94 -29.89 -10.53
N ALA A 16 -3.07 -29.59 -9.22
CA ALA A 16 -3.06 -30.62 -8.15
C ALA A 16 -4.26 -31.56 -8.20
N SER A 17 -5.37 -31.10 -8.76
CA SER A 17 -6.54 -31.93 -9.03
C SER A 17 -6.48 -32.65 -10.39
N ARG A 18 -5.47 -32.39 -11.22
CA ARG A 18 -5.39 -32.92 -12.58
C ARG A 18 -4.56 -34.20 -12.62
N ARG A 19 -5.09 -35.21 -13.32
CA ARG A 19 -4.39 -36.48 -13.59
C ARG A 19 -3.42 -36.40 -14.76
N LEU A 20 -3.55 -35.37 -15.60
CA LEU A 20 -2.79 -35.19 -16.84
C LEU A 20 -2.20 -33.79 -16.91
N LEU A 21 -1.01 -33.69 -17.51
CA LEU A 21 -0.36 -32.41 -17.80
C LEU A 21 -1.25 -31.60 -18.76
N PRO A 22 -1.64 -30.36 -18.41
CA PRO A 22 -2.41 -29.48 -19.29
C PRO A 22 -1.63 -29.16 -20.55
N LEU A 23 -2.37 -29.10 -21.66
CA LEU A 23 -1.80 -28.78 -22.95
C LEU A 23 -1.19 -27.37 -22.96
N GLU A 24 -1.85 -26.41 -22.34
CA GLU A 24 -1.44 -25.01 -22.34
C GLU A 24 -0.13 -24.81 -21.56
N THR A 25 0.03 -25.52 -20.43
CA THR A 25 1.27 -25.53 -19.66
C THR A 25 2.40 -26.20 -20.44
N ALA A 26 2.10 -27.30 -21.14
CA ALA A 26 3.07 -27.98 -21.99
C ALA A 26 3.52 -27.09 -23.16
N VAL A 27 2.59 -26.36 -23.79
CA VAL A 27 2.87 -25.40 -24.86
C VAL A 27 3.77 -24.27 -24.36
N ALA A 28 3.48 -23.70 -23.19
CA ALA A 28 4.27 -22.61 -22.60
C ALA A 28 5.72 -22.99 -22.30
N LEU A 29 5.99 -24.28 -22.01
CA LEU A 29 7.32 -24.78 -21.65
C LEU A 29 8.04 -25.55 -22.78
N LYS A 30 7.35 -25.82 -23.90
CA LYS A 30 7.86 -26.56 -25.06
C LYS A 30 9.24 -26.10 -25.56
N PRO A 31 9.60 -24.80 -25.56
CA PRO A 31 10.92 -24.39 -26.03
C PRO A 31 12.11 -24.90 -25.20
N TRP A 32 11.85 -25.43 -24.00
CA TRP A 32 12.89 -25.77 -23.02
C TRP A 32 12.83 -27.20 -22.50
N PHE A 33 11.71 -27.87 -22.69
CA PHE A 33 11.47 -29.22 -22.22
C PHE A 33 10.70 -29.99 -23.29
N ASP A 34 11.14 -31.21 -23.56
CA ASP A 34 10.30 -32.15 -24.31
C ASP A 34 9.11 -32.60 -23.45
N ARG A 35 8.10 -33.16 -24.13
CA ARG A 35 6.85 -33.57 -23.49
C ARG A 35 7.06 -34.66 -22.43
N GLU A 36 7.99 -35.58 -22.68
CA GLU A 36 8.33 -36.67 -21.76
C GLU A 36 8.90 -36.12 -20.45
N THR A 37 9.89 -35.22 -20.52
CA THR A 37 10.49 -34.57 -19.35
C THR A 37 9.46 -33.76 -18.55
N LEU A 38 8.52 -33.08 -19.24
CA LEU A 38 7.42 -32.38 -18.56
C LEU A 38 6.47 -33.34 -17.86
N GLN A 39 6.18 -34.49 -18.47
CA GLN A 39 5.33 -35.52 -17.88
C GLN A 39 6.00 -36.15 -16.64
N GLU A 40 7.30 -36.43 -16.70
CA GLU A 40 8.09 -36.91 -15.55
C GLU A 40 8.13 -35.87 -14.43
N GLY A 41 8.36 -34.60 -14.78
CA GLY A 41 8.32 -33.50 -13.81
C GLY A 41 6.95 -33.37 -13.15
N PHE A 42 5.88 -33.49 -13.93
CA PHE A 42 4.50 -33.48 -13.43
C PHE A 42 4.21 -34.66 -12.51
N ALA A 43 4.73 -35.85 -12.80
CA ALA A 43 4.59 -37.03 -11.94
C ALA A 43 5.23 -36.82 -10.56
N LEU A 44 6.40 -36.18 -10.49
CA LEU A 44 7.03 -35.83 -9.21
C LEU A 44 6.14 -34.92 -8.36
N LEU A 45 5.42 -33.99 -9.00
CA LEU A 45 4.49 -33.09 -8.30
C LEU A 45 3.26 -33.85 -7.77
N ILE A 46 2.70 -34.77 -8.55
CA ILE A 46 1.57 -35.62 -8.12
C ILE A 46 1.98 -36.50 -6.93
N GLN A 47 3.21 -37.01 -6.93
CA GLN A 47 3.74 -37.87 -5.86
C GLN A 47 4.04 -37.11 -4.56
N GLY A 48 3.86 -35.78 -4.52
CA GLY A 48 4.21 -34.97 -3.36
C GLY A 48 5.71 -34.92 -3.10
N ALA A 49 6.55 -35.17 -4.11
CA ALA A 49 8.00 -35.27 -3.93
C ALA A 49 8.66 -33.92 -3.62
N VAL A 50 7.95 -32.80 -3.81
CA VAL A 50 8.46 -31.48 -3.45
C VAL A 50 8.07 -31.19 -2.01
N GLY A 51 9.06 -30.98 -1.15
CA GLY A 51 8.84 -30.56 0.24
C GLY A 51 8.81 -29.04 0.39
N ARG A 52 9.58 -28.32 -0.45
CA ARG A 52 9.74 -26.86 -0.33
C ARG A 52 9.86 -26.19 -1.69
N PHE A 53 9.35 -24.97 -1.80
CA PHE A 53 9.43 -24.15 -3.01
C PHE A 53 9.93 -22.74 -2.69
N VAL A 54 10.98 -22.30 -3.38
CA VAL A 54 11.63 -21.00 -3.20
C VAL A 54 11.36 -20.14 -4.42
N LEU A 55 10.95 -18.89 -4.19
CA LEU A 55 10.74 -17.89 -5.22
C LEU A 55 11.46 -16.60 -4.83
N TYR A 56 12.34 -16.14 -5.70
CA TYR A 56 13.04 -14.86 -5.55
C TYR A 56 13.24 -14.20 -6.91
N ARG A 57 12.57 -13.06 -7.13
CA ARG A 57 12.55 -12.36 -8.43
C ARG A 57 12.22 -13.32 -9.57
N SER A 58 13.04 -13.36 -10.62
CA SER A 58 12.90 -14.29 -11.74
C SER A 58 13.44 -15.69 -11.46
N GLY A 59 14.03 -15.96 -10.30
CA GLY A 59 14.55 -17.27 -9.94
C GLY A 59 13.59 -18.08 -9.10
N VAL A 60 13.56 -19.38 -9.36
CA VAL A 60 12.74 -20.36 -8.65
C VAL A 60 13.50 -21.62 -8.34
N GLY A 61 13.17 -22.26 -7.23
CA GLY A 61 13.75 -23.52 -6.86
C GLY A 61 12.84 -24.37 -6.00
N ALA A 62 13.20 -25.63 -5.86
CA ALA A 62 12.47 -26.58 -5.05
C ALA A 62 13.43 -27.56 -4.37
N VAL A 63 13.04 -28.01 -3.18
CA VAL A 63 13.66 -29.14 -2.49
C VAL A 63 12.77 -30.35 -2.63
N PHE A 64 13.34 -31.46 -3.09
CA PHE A 64 12.68 -32.73 -3.34
C PHE A 64 13.08 -33.74 -2.28
N ASN A 65 12.11 -34.43 -1.69
CA ASN A 65 12.28 -35.45 -0.65
C ASN A 65 13.35 -35.02 0.38
N ASP A 66 13.30 -33.75 0.77
CA ASP A 66 14.14 -33.11 1.80
C ASP A 66 15.67 -33.16 1.63
N SER A 67 16.16 -33.65 0.50
CA SER A 67 17.59 -33.92 0.29
C SER A 67 18.12 -33.32 -1.02
N ALA A 68 17.25 -33.24 -2.03
CA ALA A 68 17.63 -32.83 -3.36
C ALA A 68 17.15 -31.42 -3.67
N ALA A 69 17.95 -30.64 -4.38
CA ALA A 69 17.64 -29.26 -4.72
C ALA A 69 17.72 -29.03 -6.23
N ALA A 70 16.70 -28.42 -6.81
CA ALA A 70 16.75 -27.91 -8.18
C ALA A 70 16.33 -26.45 -8.25
N PHE A 71 16.91 -25.70 -9.17
CA PHE A 71 16.50 -24.33 -9.46
C PHE A 71 16.57 -24.02 -10.95
N LEU A 72 15.83 -22.98 -11.33
CA LEU A 72 15.78 -22.38 -12.67
C LEU A 72 15.69 -20.86 -12.56
N LEU A 73 16.26 -20.15 -13.54
CA LEU A 73 15.97 -18.74 -13.75
C LEU A 73 14.96 -18.63 -14.89
N MET A 74 13.94 -17.81 -14.70
CA MET A 74 12.87 -17.55 -15.66
C MET A 74 12.70 -16.04 -15.89
N PRO A 75 13.74 -15.30 -16.35
CA PRO A 75 13.65 -13.84 -16.54
C PRO A 75 12.66 -13.43 -17.64
N PRO A 76 12.24 -12.14 -17.66
CA PRO A 76 11.47 -11.57 -18.77
C PRO A 76 12.20 -11.73 -20.11
N SER A 77 11.44 -11.85 -21.19
CA SER A 77 11.97 -11.85 -22.54
C SER A 77 10.96 -11.27 -23.52
N ASP A 78 11.30 -10.16 -24.16
CA ASP A 78 10.44 -9.51 -25.17
C ASP A 78 10.49 -10.24 -26.53
N ALA A 79 11.46 -11.14 -26.72
CA ALA A 79 11.66 -11.90 -27.95
C ALA A 79 10.72 -13.11 -28.10
N LEU A 80 10.05 -13.53 -27.02
CA LEU A 80 9.18 -14.70 -27.00
C LEU A 80 7.74 -14.27 -26.74
N SER A 81 6.78 -14.86 -27.45
CA SER A 81 5.35 -14.55 -27.29
C SER A 81 4.84 -14.78 -25.87
N GLN A 82 5.33 -15.80 -25.15
CA GLN A 82 5.00 -16.00 -23.73
C GLN A 82 5.64 -14.97 -22.77
N GLY A 83 6.61 -14.17 -23.25
CA GLY A 83 7.23 -13.07 -22.52
C GLY A 83 8.19 -13.45 -21.39
N PHE A 84 8.68 -14.69 -21.35
CA PHE A 84 9.72 -15.15 -20.43
C PHE A 84 10.62 -16.17 -21.09
N VAL A 85 11.81 -16.40 -20.53
CA VAL A 85 12.73 -17.45 -20.98
C VAL A 85 13.23 -18.29 -19.81
N CYS A 86 13.32 -19.61 -19.96
CA CYS A 86 14.10 -20.41 -19.02
C CYS A 86 15.60 -20.24 -19.34
N ARG A 87 16.37 -19.71 -18.39
CA ARG A 87 17.83 -19.56 -18.46
C ARG A 87 18.48 -20.20 -17.24
N ASP A 88 19.66 -20.75 -17.45
CA ASP A 88 20.45 -21.42 -16.42
C ASP A 88 19.63 -22.42 -15.60
N GLY A 89 20.25 -22.97 -14.56
CA GLY A 89 19.61 -23.90 -13.66
C GLY A 89 20.55 -25.02 -13.27
N SER A 90 20.33 -25.57 -12.10
CA SER A 90 21.04 -26.77 -11.67
C SER A 90 20.12 -27.67 -10.88
N CYS A 91 20.45 -28.94 -10.84
CA CYS A 91 19.77 -29.92 -10.00
C CYS A 91 20.84 -30.77 -9.34
N THR A 92 20.89 -30.81 -8.00
CA THR A 92 21.91 -31.55 -7.24
C THR A 92 21.86 -33.06 -7.51
N LEU A 93 20.71 -33.61 -7.89
CA LEU A 93 20.57 -35.04 -8.23
C LEU A 93 21.04 -35.40 -9.64
N CYS A 94 20.97 -34.46 -10.57
CA CYS A 94 21.16 -34.74 -11.99
C CYS A 94 22.45 -34.11 -12.56
N ARG A 95 23.36 -33.62 -11.69
CA ARG A 95 24.52 -32.80 -12.09
C ARG A 95 25.47 -33.49 -13.07
N ASP A 96 25.51 -34.82 -13.12
CA ASP A 96 26.61 -35.54 -13.79
C ASP A 96 26.23 -36.30 -15.06
N ASN A 97 24.96 -36.29 -15.51
CA ASN A 97 24.50 -37.27 -16.51
C ASN A 97 23.80 -36.67 -17.75
N ARG A 98 24.16 -35.46 -18.20
CA ARG A 98 23.41 -34.78 -19.26
C ARG A 98 24.28 -34.25 -20.39
N SER A 99 23.92 -34.68 -21.60
CA SER A 99 24.25 -34.04 -22.87
C SER A 99 23.85 -32.58 -22.85
N SER A 100 24.75 -31.69 -23.27
CA SER A 100 24.60 -30.25 -23.34
C SER A 100 23.19 -29.82 -23.79
N GLY A 101 22.47 -29.10 -22.91
CA GLY A 101 21.23 -28.38 -23.27
C GLY A 101 19.89 -28.98 -22.80
N ARG A 102 19.81 -30.25 -22.36
CA ARG A 102 18.54 -30.85 -21.90
C ARG A 102 18.32 -30.71 -20.39
N ARG A 103 17.25 -30.01 -20.00
CA ARG A 103 16.81 -29.80 -18.60
C ARG A 103 16.17 -31.05 -17.99
N CYS A 104 16.25 -31.20 -16.66
CA CYS A 104 15.81 -32.41 -15.96
C CYS A 104 14.36 -32.41 -15.52
N ARG A 105 13.83 -33.59 -15.17
CA ARG A 105 12.47 -33.72 -14.59
C ARG A 105 12.28 -32.88 -13.33
N HIS A 106 13.31 -32.70 -12.50
CA HIS A 106 13.24 -31.83 -11.32
C HIS A 106 13.18 -30.34 -11.72
N GLN A 107 13.92 -29.94 -12.75
CA GLN A 107 13.81 -28.59 -13.32
C GLN A 107 12.45 -28.40 -13.99
N ALA A 108 11.93 -29.40 -14.70
CA ALA A 108 10.59 -29.36 -15.26
C ALA A 108 9.55 -29.18 -14.14
N ALA A 109 9.64 -29.95 -13.05
CA ALA A 109 8.79 -29.79 -11.87
C ALA A 109 8.87 -28.37 -11.27
N VAL A 110 10.08 -27.77 -11.17
CA VAL A 110 10.25 -26.38 -10.73
C VAL A 110 9.61 -25.37 -11.70
N ALA A 111 9.80 -25.54 -13.01
CA ALA A 111 9.23 -24.66 -14.03
C ALA A 111 7.70 -24.73 -14.00
N LEU A 112 7.19 -25.95 -13.93
CA LEU A 112 5.78 -26.27 -13.76
C LEU A 112 5.24 -25.52 -12.53
N LEU A 113 5.80 -25.73 -11.34
CA LEU A 113 5.41 -25.07 -10.07
C LEU A 113 5.34 -23.54 -10.16
N ASN A 114 6.18 -22.93 -10.99
CA ASN A 114 6.26 -21.48 -11.14
C ASN A 114 5.25 -20.89 -12.14
N LEU A 115 4.43 -21.67 -12.83
CA LEU A 115 3.47 -21.13 -13.79
C LEU A 115 2.09 -20.85 -13.16
N ARG A 116 1.50 -19.71 -13.52
CA ARG A 116 0.16 -19.26 -13.12
C ARG A 116 -0.62 -18.83 -14.36
N ALA A 117 -1.92 -19.08 -14.37
CA ALA A 117 -2.83 -18.52 -15.36
C ALA A 117 -3.44 -17.24 -14.77
N PRO A 118 -3.05 -16.04 -15.24
CA PRO A 118 -3.68 -14.79 -14.83
C PRO A 118 -5.13 -14.72 -15.30
N ASP A 119 -5.43 -15.20 -16.51
CA ASP A 119 -6.76 -15.23 -17.17
C ASP A 119 -6.71 -16.24 -18.35
N ASP A 120 -7.58 -16.11 -19.36
CA ASP A 120 -7.62 -16.91 -20.60
C ASP A 120 -6.40 -16.70 -21.53
N THR A 121 -5.46 -15.81 -21.16
CA THR A 121 -4.30 -15.42 -22.01
C THR A 121 -3.10 -16.37 -21.91
N GLY A 122 -3.19 -17.47 -21.15
CA GLY A 122 -2.12 -18.48 -21.03
C GLY A 122 -1.30 -18.40 -19.74
N PHE A 123 -0.22 -19.18 -19.63
CA PHE A 123 0.56 -19.31 -18.39
C PHE A 123 1.77 -18.37 -18.33
N VAL A 124 1.97 -17.71 -17.18
CA VAL A 124 3.14 -16.85 -16.89
C VAL A 124 3.84 -17.25 -15.58
N PRO A 125 5.13 -16.94 -15.41
CA PRO A 125 5.84 -17.13 -14.16
C PRO A 125 5.20 -16.38 -12.98
N VAL A 126 5.28 -16.91 -11.76
CA VAL A 126 4.69 -16.29 -10.55
C VAL A 126 5.15 -14.85 -10.36
N TRP A 127 6.42 -14.53 -10.62
CA TRP A 127 6.92 -13.16 -10.46
C TRP A 127 6.21 -12.16 -11.39
N ARG A 128 5.79 -12.58 -12.59
CA ARG A 128 5.05 -11.75 -13.54
C ARG A 128 3.59 -11.69 -13.17
N PHE A 129 3.03 -12.82 -12.74
CA PHE A 129 1.69 -12.90 -12.18
C PHE A 129 1.53 -11.93 -11.01
N LEU A 130 2.44 -11.96 -10.02
CA LEU A 130 2.41 -11.05 -8.88
C LEU A 130 2.43 -9.59 -9.31
N LYS A 131 3.26 -9.19 -10.29
CA LYS A 131 3.32 -7.80 -10.77
C LYS A 131 2.02 -7.29 -11.40
N SER A 132 1.19 -8.19 -11.94
CA SER A 132 -0.03 -7.84 -12.68
C SER A 132 -1.31 -8.12 -11.90
N ASN A 133 -1.20 -8.63 -10.67
CA ASN A 133 -2.31 -9.13 -9.88
C ASN A 133 -2.48 -8.30 -8.58
N PRO A 134 -3.69 -8.21 -8.01
CA PRO A 134 -3.93 -7.63 -6.68
C PRO A 134 -2.91 -7.99 -5.58
N TRP A 135 -2.37 -9.22 -5.58
CA TRP A 135 -1.31 -9.59 -4.65
C TRP A 135 -0.03 -8.74 -4.79
N GLY A 136 0.31 -8.27 -6.00
CA GLY A 136 1.42 -7.32 -6.19
C GLY A 136 1.18 -5.97 -5.58
N ALA A 137 -0.05 -5.44 -5.67
CA ALA A 137 -0.44 -4.19 -5.00
C ALA A 137 -0.33 -4.34 -3.47
N ILE A 138 -0.78 -5.47 -2.93
CA ILE A 138 -0.63 -5.81 -1.50
C ILE A 138 0.84 -5.89 -1.10
N ALA A 139 1.69 -6.57 -1.88
CA ALA A 139 3.13 -6.65 -1.60
C ALA A 139 3.78 -5.26 -1.56
N LYS A 140 3.50 -4.42 -2.58
CA LYS A 140 4.01 -3.05 -2.66
C LYS A 140 3.56 -2.21 -1.46
N TYR A 141 2.28 -2.30 -1.12
CA TYR A 141 1.71 -1.61 0.04
C TYR A 141 2.42 -2.02 1.34
N LEU A 142 2.56 -3.32 1.60
CA LEU A 142 3.22 -3.82 2.80
C LEU A 142 4.71 -3.43 2.89
N GLN A 143 5.41 -3.37 1.76
CA GLN A 143 6.79 -2.86 1.71
C GLN A 143 6.85 -1.38 2.08
N GLN A 144 5.97 -0.55 1.50
CA GLN A 144 5.90 0.87 1.84
C GLN A 144 5.45 1.08 3.29
N GLU A 145 4.59 0.23 3.83
CA GLU A 145 4.26 0.26 5.26
C GLU A 145 5.50 -0.01 6.10
N ALA A 146 6.28 -1.05 5.80
CA ALA A 146 7.50 -1.35 6.55
C ALA A 146 8.52 -0.19 6.58
N GLU A 147 8.52 0.69 5.57
CA GLU A 147 9.39 1.87 5.50
C GLU A 147 8.97 3.00 6.45
N VAL A 148 7.68 3.11 6.76
CA VAL A 148 7.17 4.10 7.74
C VAL A 148 7.59 3.71 9.16
N GLY A 149 7.79 2.41 9.42
CA GLY A 149 8.23 1.92 10.71
C GLY A 149 8.20 0.39 10.78
N PRO A 150 8.95 -0.22 11.71
CA PRO A 150 9.04 -1.66 11.84
C PRO A 150 7.66 -2.27 12.16
N VAL A 151 7.40 -3.46 11.61
CA VAL A 151 6.26 -4.29 11.99
C VAL A 151 6.77 -5.37 12.95
N SER A 152 6.18 -5.44 14.13
CA SER A 152 6.46 -6.50 15.09
C SER A 152 5.67 -7.75 14.71
N PHE A 153 6.38 -8.82 14.33
CA PHE A 153 5.75 -10.09 13.95
C PHE A 153 5.79 -11.11 15.09
N GLN A 154 4.67 -11.78 15.29
CA GLN A 154 4.55 -12.94 16.18
C GLN A 154 3.79 -14.06 15.48
N ALA A 155 4.11 -15.31 15.80
CA ALA A 155 3.42 -16.48 15.29
C ALA A 155 3.04 -17.40 16.43
N ARG A 156 1.78 -17.83 16.47
CA ARG A 156 1.25 -18.74 17.50
C ARG A 156 0.57 -19.94 16.88
N LYS A 157 0.74 -21.11 17.47
CA LYS A 157 0.04 -22.32 17.03
C LYS A 157 -1.44 -22.24 17.45
N THR A 158 -2.35 -22.50 16.51
CA THR A 158 -3.81 -22.48 16.73
C THR A 158 -4.41 -23.73 16.09
N GLY A 159 -4.57 -24.80 16.89
CA GLY A 159 -4.94 -26.12 16.38
C GLY A 159 -3.85 -26.69 15.48
N ALA A 160 -4.22 -27.02 14.23
CA ALA A 160 -3.30 -27.56 13.21
C ALA A 160 -2.57 -26.48 12.39
N ALA A 161 -2.91 -25.20 12.57
CA ALA A 161 -2.34 -24.08 11.82
C ALA A 161 -1.49 -23.16 12.70
N TRP A 162 -0.69 -22.31 12.07
CA TRP A 162 0.06 -21.23 12.70
C TRP A 162 -0.55 -19.89 12.32
N ARG A 163 -0.98 -19.12 13.31
CA ARG A 163 -1.46 -17.74 13.12
C ARG A 163 -0.27 -16.79 13.20
N LEU A 164 0.16 -16.26 12.05
CA LEU A 164 1.12 -15.15 11.97
C LEU A 164 0.36 -13.84 12.13
N GLU A 165 0.85 -12.97 13.00
CA GLU A 165 0.28 -11.65 13.29
C GLU A 165 1.38 -10.59 13.24
N GLY A 166 1.10 -9.46 12.61
CA GLY A 166 1.95 -8.28 12.58
C GLY A 166 1.13 -7.05 12.91
N CYS A 167 1.63 -6.18 13.79
CA CYS A 167 0.92 -4.96 14.17
C CYS A 167 1.85 -3.75 14.27
N LYS A 168 1.23 -2.58 14.20
CA LYS A 168 1.83 -1.28 14.53
C LYS A 168 0.84 -0.46 15.36
N GLU A 169 1.34 0.58 16.01
CA GLU A 169 0.53 1.49 16.83
C GLU A 169 -0.45 2.33 15.99
N ASN A 170 -0.21 2.51 14.69
CA ASN A 170 -1.04 3.33 13.80
C ASN A 170 -2.35 2.67 13.32
N GLY A 171 -2.75 1.54 13.93
CA GLY A 171 -3.94 0.77 13.54
C GLY A 171 -3.70 -0.24 12.42
N PHE A 172 -2.48 -0.31 11.86
CA PHE A 172 -2.10 -1.39 10.94
C PHE A 172 -2.11 -2.73 11.68
N SER A 173 -2.82 -3.71 11.12
CA SER A 173 -2.75 -5.09 11.58
C SER A 173 -2.77 -6.06 10.40
N LEU A 174 -1.95 -7.09 10.47
CA LEU A 174 -1.85 -8.16 9.48
C LEU A 174 -1.99 -9.49 10.23
N ALA A 175 -2.82 -10.39 9.71
CA ALA A 175 -2.95 -11.74 10.22
C ALA A 175 -3.06 -12.74 9.07
N ALA A 176 -2.37 -13.87 9.18
CA ALA A 176 -2.43 -14.95 8.22
C ALA A 176 -2.42 -16.31 8.93
N SER A 177 -3.24 -17.26 8.48
CA SER A 177 -3.25 -18.64 8.99
C SER A 177 -2.44 -19.55 8.08
N LEU A 178 -1.25 -19.93 8.52
CA LEU A 178 -0.26 -20.71 7.80
C LEU A 178 -0.39 -22.20 8.14
N SER A 179 -0.20 -23.08 7.16
CA SER A 179 0.08 -24.49 7.44
C SER A 179 1.44 -24.67 8.14
N PRO A 180 1.68 -25.83 8.79
CA PRO A 180 2.99 -26.16 9.35
C PRO A 180 4.14 -26.00 8.34
N HIS A 181 3.95 -26.45 7.09
CA HIS A 181 4.95 -26.31 6.02
C HIS A 181 5.28 -24.84 5.71
N LEU A 182 4.26 -23.98 5.59
CA LEU A 182 4.44 -22.55 5.34
C LEU A 182 5.11 -21.84 6.51
N ALA A 183 4.74 -22.19 7.74
CA ALA A 183 5.35 -21.67 8.95
C ALA A 183 6.84 -22.06 9.02
N GLN A 184 7.17 -23.33 8.73
CA GLN A 184 8.55 -23.80 8.67
C GLN A 184 9.34 -23.06 7.59
N GLN A 185 8.76 -22.85 6.40
CA GLN A 185 9.42 -22.10 5.34
C GLN A 185 9.72 -20.65 5.76
N LEU A 186 8.77 -19.96 6.39
CA LEU A 186 9.01 -18.60 6.91
C LEU A 186 10.04 -18.60 8.04
N HIS A 187 10.03 -19.60 8.92
CA HIS A 187 11.02 -19.75 9.98
C HIS A 187 12.44 -19.92 9.41
N CYS A 188 12.64 -20.79 8.42
CA CYS A 188 13.95 -21.02 7.80
C CYS A 188 14.60 -19.75 7.20
N PHE A 189 13.79 -18.77 6.76
CA PHE A 189 14.30 -17.54 6.13
C PHE A 189 14.26 -16.32 7.04
N HIS A 190 13.32 -16.27 8.00
CA HIS A 190 13.02 -15.09 8.80
C HIS A 190 12.79 -15.40 10.29
N GLY A 191 13.24 -16.57 10.77
CA GLY A 191 12.99 -17.07 12.12
C GLY A 191 13.37 -16.09 13.22
N SER A 192 14.52 -15.41 13.08
CA SER A 192 15.01 -14.41 14.05
C SER A 192 14.18 -13.12 14.11
N ALA A 193 13.40 -12.83 13.08
CA ALA A 193 12.60 -11.60 12.97
C ALA A 193 11.12 -11.82 13.37
N ILE A 194 10.75 -13.06 13.73
CA ILE A 194 9.39 -13.43 14.14
C ILE A 194 9.46 -13.99 15.56
N ARG A 195 8.62 -13.50 16.47
CA ARG A 195 8.47 -14.10 17.80
C ARG A 195 7.56 -15.33 17.72
N TRP A 196 8.14 -16.51 17.88
CA TRP A 196 7.40 -17.78 17.81
C TRP A 196 6.92 -18.24 19.18
N HIS A 197 5.62 -18.50 19.29
CA HIS A 197 4.96 -19.00 20.49
C HIS A 197 4.54 -20.46 20.29
N GLY A 198 5.36 -21.37 20.82
CA GLY A 198 5.23 -22.82 20.68
C GLY A 198 6.42 -23.43 19.95
N SER A 199 6.59 -24.75 20.11
CA SER A 199 7.65 -25.48 19.42
C SER A 199 7.35 -25.55 17.92
N ILE A 200 8.17 -24.87 17.13
CA ILE A 200 8.26 -25.12 15.69
C ILE A 200 8.94 -26.48 15.54
N PRO A 201 8.50 -27.35 14.60
CA PRO A 201 9.26 -28.55 14.27
C PRO A 201 10.71 -28.15 13.96
N GLU A 202 11.67 -28.75 14.67
CA GLU A 202 13.07 -28.29 14.76
C GLU A 202 13.72 -27.98 13.39
N GLU A 203 14.56 -26.95 13.35
CA GLU A 203 15.30 -26.49 12.16
C GLU A 203 16.30 -27.53 11.62
N ASP A 204 16.75 -28.45 12.47
CA ASP A 204 18.00 -29.20 12.28
C ASP A 204 17.92 -30.43 11.37
N GLU A 205 16.75 -31.01 11.09
CA GLU A 205 16.69 -32.17 10.19
C GLU A 205 16.52 -31.78 8.70
N PHE A 206 16.19 -30.52 8.38
CA PHE A 206 15.63 -30.19 7.05
C PHE A 206 16.09 -28.84 6.44
N GLY A 207 16.83 -27.98 7.15
CA GLY A 207 17.14 -26.58 6.77
C GLY A 207 18.14 -26.28 5.62
N PRO A 208 19.27 -26.98 5.44
CA PRO A 208 20.36 -26.53 4.57
C PRO A 208 20.02 -26.38 3.07
N PRO A 209 19.31 -27.34 2.42
CA PRO A 209 19.17 -27.32 0.97
C PRO A 209 18.35 -26.13 0.44
N ALA A 210 17.30 -25.73 1.16
CA ALA A 210 16.44 -24.61 0.75
C ALA A 210 17.16 -23.27 0.83
N ARG A 211 17.98 -23.07 1.87
CA ARG A 211 18.79 -21.85 2.03
C ARG A 211 19.86 -21.74 0.97
N VAL A 212 20.58 -22.83 0.70
CA VAL A 212 21.59 -22.91 -0.37
C VAL A 212 20.99 -22.60 -1.74
N VAL A 213 19.78 -23.10 -2.02
CA VAL A 213 19.06 -22.78 -3.26
C VAL A 213 18.72 -21.30 -3.34
N LEU A 214 18.18 -20.72 -2.26
CA LEU A 214 17.84 -19.30 -2.22
C LEU A 214 19.10 -18.44 -2.42
N ASP A 215 20.16 -18.67 -1.67
CA ASP A 215 21.40 -17.89 -1.74
C ASP A 215 21.99 -17.93 -3.16
N LYS A 216 21.93 -19.10 -3.82
CA LYS A 216 22.35 -19.24 -5.22
C LYS A 216 21.44 -18.47 -6.18
N ILE A 217 20.13 -18.51 -5.99
CA ILE A 217 19.18 -17.72 -6.79
C ILE A 217 19.42 -16.21 -6.59
N VAL A 218 19.61 -15.75 -5.36
CA VAL A 218 19.88 -14.34 -5.04
C VAL A 218 21.14 -13.87 -5.76
N LEU A 219 22.21 -14.66 -5.73
CA LEU A 219 23.46 -14.34 -6.41
C LEU A 219 23.28 -14.25 -7.94
N LEU A 220 22.55 -15.19 -8.53
CA LEU A 220 22.34 -15.24 -9.98
C LEU A 220 21.35 -14.18 -10.50
N THR A 221 20.45 -13.70 -9.65
CA THR A 221 19.45 -12.67 -10.00
C THR A 221 19.86 -11.26 -9.58
N ALA A 222 21.05 -11.09 -8.98
CA ALA A 222 21.62 -9.80 -8.65
C ALA A 222 21.99 -9.03 -9.94
N THR A 223 21.60 -7.76 -9.99
CA THR A 223 22.07 -6.79 -10.99
C THR A 223 23.54 -6.48 -10.79
N ASP A 224 24.21 -5.91 -11.79
CA ASP A 224 25.64 -5.57 -11.67
C ASP A 224 25.90 -4.58 -10.52
N THR A 225 25.00 -3.63 -10.29
CA THR A 225 25.04 -2.71 -9.14
C THR A 225 24.92 -3.46 -7.81
N GLU A 226 23.99 -4.40 -7.71
CA GLU A 226 23.81 -5.21 -6.49
C GLU A 226 25.00 -6.12 -6.22
N ARG A 227 25.62 -6.71 -7.27
CA ARG A 227 26.85 -7.49 -7.10
C ARG A 227 27.97 -6.65 -6.51
N ARG A 228 28.14 -5.40 -6.98
CA ARG A 228 29.12 -4.46 -6.44
C ARG A 228 28.81 -4.07 -4.99
N LEU A 229 27.55 -3.78 -4.67
CA LEU A 229 27.11 -3.46 -3.30
C LEU A 229 27.36 -4.65 -2.34
N ASN A 230 26.97 -5.86 -2.76
CA ASN A 230 27.16 -7.08 -1.97
C ASN A 230 28.65 -7.34 -1.70
N ALA A 231 29.51 -7.11 -2.70
CA ALA A 231 30.96 -7.23 -2.53
C ALA A 231 31.52 -6.21 -1.53
N ALA A 232 30.89 -5.04 -1.39
CA ALA A 232 31.20 -4.02 -0.40
C ALA A 232 30.52 -4.26 0.97
N GLY A 233 29.90 -5.43 1.19
CA GLY A 233 29.23 -5.78 2.44
C GLY A 233 27.87 -5.09 2.66
N SER A 234 27.31 -4.46 1.63
CA SER A 234 26.03 -3.75 1.69
C SER A 234 24.97 -4.40 0.80
N ARG A 235 23.69 -4.19 1.10
CA ARG A 235 22.56 -4.67 0.28
C ARG A 235 21.77 -3.49 -0.28
N SER A 236 21.24 -3.64 -1.49
CA SER A 236 20.34 -2.63 -2.06
C SER A 236 19.00 -2.59 -1.33
N MET A 237 18.31 -1.45 -1.37
CA MET A 237 16.91 -1.34 -0.92
C MET A 237 16.01 -2.37 -1.63
N GLY A 238 16.28 -2.64 -2.90
CA GLY A 238 15.56 -3.66 -3.67
C GLY A 238 15.76 -5.07 -3.10
N GLN A 239 16.99 -5.44 -2.73
CA GLN A 239 17.26 -6.73 -2.07
C GLN A 239 16.60 -6.82 -0.70
N GLN A 240 16.67 -5.74 0.10
CA GLN A 240 16.02 -5.69 1.41
C GLN A 240 14.50 -5.86 1.33
N ARG A 241 13.85 -5.18 0.36
CA ARG A 241 12.42 -5.35 0.11
C ARG A 241 12.09 -6.78 -0.32
N GLU A 242 12.90 -7.37 -1.19
CA GLU A 242 12.69 -8.74 -1.68
C GLU A 242 12.90 -9.83 -0.62
N ASP A 243 13.80 -9.59 0.34
CA ASP A 243 14.11 -10.45 1.49
C ASP A 243 13.20 -10.16 2.72
N SER A 244 12.19 -9.31 2.58
CA SER A 244 11.30 -8.96 3.70
C SER A 244 10.26 -10.03 4.00
N ILE A 245 9.86 -10.16 5.28
CA ILE A 245 8.77 -11.06 5.72
C ILE A 245 7.49 -10.78 4.94
N GLN A 246 7.18 -9.50 4.71
CA GLN A 246 6.00 -9.05 3.97
C GLN A 246 5.98 -9.62 2.56
N THR A 247 7.12 -9.57 1.86
CA THR A 247 7.22 -10.07 0.48
C THR A 247 7.19 -11.59 0.44
N ALA A 248 7.87 -12.25 1.36
CA ALA A 248 7.82 -13.70 1.51
C ALA A 248 6.39 -14.18 1.78
N LEU A 249 5.69 -13.54 2.72
CA LEU A 249 4.30 -13.86 3.06
C LEU A 249 3.38 -13.67 1.85
N VAL A 250 3.43 -12.52 1.17
CA VAL A 250 2.55 -12.27 0.01
C VAL A 250 2.82 -13.25 -1.12
N ARG A 251 4.09 -13.60 -1.38
CA ARG A 251 4.43 -14.65 -2.35
C ARG A 251 3.71 -15.95 -2.01
N LEU A 252 3.80 -16.42 -0.77
CA LEU A 252 3.17 -17.65 -0.30
C LEU A 252 1.64 -17.59 -0.37
N LEU A 253 1.05 -16.46 0.05
CA LEU A 253 -0.39 -16.23 -0.03
C LEU A 253 -0.88 -16.22 -1.48
N ALA A 254 -0.17 -15.56 -2.40
CA ALA A 254 -0.54 -15.51 -3.80
C ALA A 254 -0.50 -16.86 -4.51
N LEU A 255 0.31 -17.81 -4.02
CA LEU A 255 0.27 -19.17 -4.56
C LEU A 255 -0.99 -19.92 -4.09
N SER A 256 -1.50 -19.61 -2.89
CA SER A 256 -2.45 -20.46 -2.19
C SER A 256 -3.88 -19.89 -2.14
N LEU A 257 -4.02 -18.58 -2.34
CA LEU A 257 -5.28 -17.86 -2.26
C LEU A 257 -5.60 -17.16 -3.58
N PRO A 258 -6.64 -17.58 -4.31
CA PRO A 258 -7.05 -16.90 -5.53
C PRO A 258 -7.60 -15.51 -5.22
N VAL A 259 -7.37 -14.57 -6.13
CA VAL A 259 -7.87 -13.19 -6.05
C VAL A 259 -9.38 -13.13 -5.88
N SER A 260 -10.11 -14.07 -6.50
CA SER A 260 -11.56 -14.17 -6.39
C SER A 260 -12.08 -14.34 -4.95
N ARG A 261 -11.20 -14.69 -3.99
CA ARG A 261 -11.51 -14.77 -2.56
C ARG A 261 -11.19 -13.50 -1.77
N LEU A 262 -10.53 -12.51 -2.37
CA LEU A 262 -10.25 -11.23 -1.72
C LEU A 262 -11.56 -10.43 -1.57
N ARG A 263 -11.81 -9.93 -0.37
CA ARG A 263 -12.95 -9.09 -0.03
C ARG A 263 -12.47 -7.93 0.81
N ILE A 264 -13.01 -6.75 0.55
CA ILE A 264 -12.76 -5.57 1.36
C ILE A 264 -14.04 -5.09 2.00
N GLN A 265 -13.97 -4.77 3.29
CA GLN A 265 -15.10 -4.30 4.06
C GLN A 265 -14.65 -3.23 5.06
N ARG A 266 -15.53 -2.27 5.32
CA ARG A 266 -15.34 -1.29 6.38
C ARG A 266 -15.89 -1.87 7.70
N GLY A 267 -15.06 -1.87 8.74
CA GLY A 267 -15.48 -2.25 10.08
C GLY A 267 -16.27 -1.13 10.78
N SER A 268 -16.99 -1.48 11.84
CA SER A 268 -17.69 -0.53 12.72
C SER A 268 -16.74 0.44 13.43
N ASP A 269 -15.47 0.08 13.56
CA ASP A 269 -14.37 0.93 14.05
C ASP A 269 -13.86 1.93 12.98
N GLY A 270 -14.45 1.91 11.79
CA GLY A 270 -14.07 2.80 10.69
C GLY A 270 -12.72 2.44 10.08
N PHE A 271 -12.22 1.21 10.21
CA PHE A 271 -11.05 0.74 9.47
C PHE A 271 -11.46 -0.18 8.33
N PHE A 272 -10.76 -0.09 7.20
CA PHE A 272 -10.95 -1.03 6.10
C PHE A 272 -10.15 -2.30 6.36
N ARG A 273 -10.79 -3.44 6.16
CA ARG A 273 -10.18 -4.76 6.30
C ARG A 273 -10.24 -5.50 4.97
N LEU A 274 -9.07 -5.81 4.43
CA LEU A 274 -8.92 -6.73 3.30
C LEU A 274 -8.78 -8.15 3.85
N THR A 275 -9.64 -9.05 3.40
CA THR A 275 -9.71 -10.43 3.89
C THR A 275 -9.69 -11.40 2.72
N ALA A 276 -9.24 -12.64 2.95
CA ALA A 276 -9.34 -13.72 1.97
C ALA A 276 -9.91 -14.97 2.63
N ALA A 277 -10.99 -15.52 2.06
CA ALA A 277 -11.77 -16.61 2.67
C ALA A 277 -12.27 -16.27 4.10
N GLY A 278 -12.72 -15.03 4.29
CA GLY A 278 -13.06 -14.45 5.59
C GLY A 278 -11.82 -14.10 6.43
N ASN A 279 -12.00 -13.86 7.73
CA ASN A 279 -10.89 -13.53 8.67
C ASN A 279 -10.00 -14.75 9.02
N ALA A 280 -10.32 -15.93 8.47
CA ALA A 280 -9.70 -17.19 8.85
C ALA A 280 -8.33 -17.38 8.18
N ALA A 281 -8.19 -17.09 6.88
CA ALA A 281 -6.94 -17.35 6.16
C ALA A 281 -6.02 -16.13 6.06
N PHE A 282 -6.58 -14.95 5.77
CA PHE A 282 -5.83 -13.69 5.68
C PHE A 282 -6.71 -12.52 6.07
N SER A 283 -6.13 -11.57 6.81
CA SER A 283 -6.74 -10.30 7.19
C SER A 283 -5.69 -9.21 7.24
N LEU A 284 -5.97 -8.07 6.64
CA LEU A 284 -5.15 -6.87 6.66
C LEU A 284 -6.04 -5.67 6.99
N THR A 285 -5.85 -5.10 8.17
CA THR A 285 -6.48 -3.85 8.62
C THR A 285 -5.63 -2.69 8.14
N LEU A 286 -6.23 -1.80 7.35
CA LEU A 286 -5.56 -0.66 6.75
C LEU A 286 -5.67 0.57 7.66
N PRO A 287 -4.56 1.22 8.02
CA PRO A 287 -4.59 2.49 8.72
C PRO A 287 -5.25 3.56 7.83
N ARG A 288 -6.04 4.46 8.44
CA ARG A 288 -6.87 5.41 7.70
C ARG A 288 -6.07 6.25 6.70
N VAL A 289 -4.91 6.76 7.13
CA VAL A 289 -4.03 7.64 6.33
C VAL A 289 -3.57 7.01 5.01
N ARG A 290 -3.39 5.68 4.99
CA ARG A 290 -2.78 4.96 3.86
C ARG A 290 -3.70 3.96 3.18
N THR A 291 -4.98 3.98 3.54
CA THR A 291 -5.99 3.09 2.97
C THR A 291 -5.99 3.20 1.44
N MET A 292 -6.04 4.43 0.91
CA MET A 292 -6.08 4.64 -0.54
C MET A 292 -4.79 4.30 -1.29
N ASP A 293 -3.64 4.19 -0.61
CA ASP A 293 -2.39 3.73 -1.23
C ASP A 293 -2.51 2.29 -1.74
N LEU A 294 -3.26 1.45 -1.03
CA LEU A 294 -3.58 0.10 -1.47
C LEU A 294 -4.79 0.08 -2.39
N LEU A 295 -5.88 0.73 -2.01
CA LEU A 295 -7.16 0.60 -2.73
C LEU A 295 -7.11 1.19 -4.14
N GLY A 296 -6.35 2.25 -4.37
CA GLY A 296 -6.14 2.79 -5.70
C GLY A 296 -5.41 1.82 -6.66
N GLY A 297 -4.77 0.78 -6.14
CA GLY A 297 -4.12 -0.28 -6.92
C GLY A 297 -4.88 -1.60 -6.96
N LEU A 298 -6.06 -1.69 -6.33
CA LEU A 298 -6.91 -2.87 -6.30
C LEU A 298 -8.13 -2.67 -7.18
N ASP A 299 -8.23 -3.47 -8.25
CA ASP A 299 -9.44 -3.55 -9.06
C ASP A 299 -10.41 -4.58 -8.46
N LEU A 300 -11.00 -4.23 -7.32
CA LEU A 300 -12.06 -5.02 -6.68
C LEU A 300 -13.40 -4.28 -6.85
N PRO A 301 -14.51 -4.96 -7.13
CA PRO A 301 -15.81 -4.30 -7.27
C PRO A 301 -16.38 -3.87 -5.91
N GLY A 302 -16.98 -2.67 -5.86
CA GLY A 302 -17.83 -2.21 -4.75
C GLY A 302 -17.54 -0.78 -4.26
N PRO A 303 -18.39 -0.22 -3.38
CA PRO A 303 -18.23 1.14 -2.84
C PRO A 303 -16.90 1.32 -2.09
N ALA A 304 -16.44 0.25 -1.42
CA ALA A 304 -15.20 0.21 -0.67
C ALA A 304 -13.92 0.38 -1.51
N THR A 305 -14.02 0.45 -2.83
CA THR A 305 -12.90 0.77 -3.76
C THR A 305 -13.29 1.84 -4.78
N THR A 306 -14.53 2.32 -4.74
CA THR A 306 -15.04 3.31 -5.69
C THR A 306 -14.43 4.67 -5.37
N ARG A 307 -13.90 5.33 -6.39
CA ARG A 307 -13.39 6.70 -6.29
C ARG A 307 -14.40 7.64 -6.93
N LEU A 308 -14.89 8.58 -6.13
CA LEU A 308 -15.84 9.60 -6.57
C LEU A 308 -15.11 10.74 -7.30
N PRO A 309 -15.83 11.55 -8.11
CA PRO A 309 -15.30 12.79 -8.65
C PRO A 309 -14.78 13.73 -7.53
N PRO A 310 -13.71 14.51 -7.78
CA PRO A 310 -13.19 15.43 -6.76
C PRO A 310 -14.22 16.49 -6.35
N ALA A 311 -14.50 16.59 -5.06
CA ALA A 311 -15.34 17.65 -4.52
C ALA A 311 -14.56 18.97 -4.41
N GLU A 312 -15.26 20.08 -4.63
CA GLU A 312 -14.72 21.43 -4.49
C GLU A 312 -14.72 21.85 -3.01
N PRO A 313 -13.55 22.09 -2.39
CA PRO A 313 -13.54 22.66 -1.04
C PRO A 313 -13.98 24.12 -1.06
N PHE A 314 -14.77 24.56 -0.08
CA PHE A 314 -15.10 25.97 0.11
C PHE A 314 -15.35 26.28 1.59
N SER A 315 -15.44 27.55 1.94
CA SER A 315 -15.71 27.97 3.33
C SER A 315 -16.99 28.77 3.41
N VAL A 316 -17.67 28.65 4.55
CA VAL A 316 -18.67 29.59 5.02
C VAL A 316 -18.00 30.48 6.04
N VAL A 317 -18.03 31.79 5.83
CA VAL A 317 -17.38 32.79 6.67
C VAL A 317 -18.40 33.84 7.05
N GLY A 318 -18.67 34.01 8.33
CA GLY A 318 -19.63 34.99 8.81
C GLY A 318 -19.41 35.39 10.26
N PHE A 319 -20.06 36.47 10.67
CA PHE A 319 -20.03 36.91 12.06
C PHE A 319 -20.73 35.91 12.98
N MET A 320 -20.25 35.84 14.21
CA MET A 320 -20.95 35.13 15.28
C MET A 320 -22.13 35.96 15.78
N ASP A 321 -23.17 35.32 16.34
CA ASP A 321 -24.45 35.95 16.74
C ASP A 321 -24.33 37.14 17.73
N GLN A 322 -23.15 37.41 18.28
CA GLN A 322 -22.86 38.50 19.23
C GLN A 322 -21.69 39.40 18.78
N ASP A 323 -21.26 39.35 17.52
CA ASP A 323 -20.11 40.08 16.97
C ASP A 323 -18.79 39.89 17.74
N THR A 324 -18.71 38.83 18.54
CA THR A 324 -17.53 38.45 19.32
C THR A 324 -16.38 37.95 18.45
N GLY A 325 -16.65 37.70 17.17
CA GLY A 325 -15.69 37.23 16.21
C GLY A 325 -16.31 36.82 14.88
N VAL A 326 -15.46 36.27 14.02
CA VAL A 326 -15.84 35.63 12.75
C VAL A 326 -15.69 34.13 12.92
N ARG A 327 -16.72 33.38 12.50
CA ARG A 327 -16.67 31.92 12.39
C ARG A 327 -16.37 31.52 10.96
N VAL A 328 -15.40 30.62 10.80
CA VAL A 328 -15.03 29.99 9.54
C VAL A 328 -15.35 28.50 9.64
N GLU A 329 -16.22 28.02 8.77
CA GLU A 329 -16.56 26.59 8.64
C GLU A 329 -16.17 26.09 7.25
N HIS A 330 -15.59 24.89 7.18
CA HIS A 330 -15.14 24.32 5.91
C HIS A 330 -16.10 23.25 5.40
N PHE A 331 -16.33 23.26 4.09
CA PHE A 331 -17.27 22.40 3.40
C PHE A 331 -16.66 21.82 2.12
N LEU A 332 -17.27 20.75 1.62
CA LEU A 332 -17.04 20.15 0.31
C LEU A 332 -18.32 20.24 -0.51
N ARG A 333 -18.24 20.77 -1.73
CA ARG A 333 -19.33 20.76 -2.71
C ARG A 333 -19.11 19.62 -3.71
N LEU A 334 -20.09 18.74 -3.82
CA LEU A 334 -20.11 17.64 -4.77
C LEU A 334 -20.62 18.12 -6.14
N GLU A 335 -20.38 17.32 -7.18
CA GLU A 335 -20.84 17.60 -8.55
C GLU A 335 -22.37 17.65 -8.66
N ASP A 336 -23.07 16.90 -7.82
CA ASP A 336 -24.54 16.90 -7.71
C ASP A 336 -25.10 18.12 -6.93
N GLY A 337 -24.23 19.03 -6.47
CA GLY A 337 -24.59 20.23 -5.73
C GLY A 337 -24.76 20.03 -4.22
N ARG A 338 -24.65 18.81 -3.68
CA ARG A 338 -24.66 18.58 -2.23
C ARG A 338 -23.46 19.26 -1.58
N GLU A 339 -23.68 19.85 -0.41
CA GLU A 339 -22.64 20.47 0.41
C GLU A 339 -22.47 19.70 1.72
N LEU A 340 -21.26 19.22 1.97
CA LEU A 340 -20.93 18.43 3.16
C LEU A 340 -19.98 19.21 4.07
N SER A 341 -20.36 19.36 5.34
CA SER A 341 -19.47 19.96 6.34
C SER A 341 -18.29 19.04 6.62
N LEU A 342 -17.07 19.59 6.60
CA LEU A 342 -15.88 18.82 6.92
C LEU A 342 -15.82 18.39 8.39
N ALA A 343 -16.43 19.14 9.30
CA ALA A 343 -16.58 18.74 10.70
C ALA A 343 -17.35 17.41 10.82
N GLY A 344 -18.42 17.25 10.03
CA GLY A 344 -19.20 16.00 9.99
C GLY A 344 -18.48 14.82 9.32
N LEU A 345 -17.40 15.07 8.58
CA LEU A 345 -16.63 14.05 7.86
C LEU A 345 -15.31 13.69 8.54
N GLN A 346 -15.02 14.24 9.74
CA GLN A 346 -13.74 14.04 10.41
C GLN A 346 -13.42 12.56 10.67
N GLU A 347 -14.40 11.78 11.13
CA GLU A 347 -14.24 10.34 11.35
C GLU A 347 -14.18 9.52 10.06
N GLN A 348 -14.59 10.13 8.95
CA GLN A 348 -14.61 9.54 7.62
C GLN A 348 -13.32 9.84 6.84
N ARG A 349 -12.30 10.43 7.47
CA ARG A 349 -11.06 10.82 6.81
C ARG A 349 -10.11 9.63 6.62
N TYR A 350 -9.69 9.42 5.38
CA TYR A 350 -8.70 8.43 4.96
C TYR A 350 -7.58 9.09 4.15
N GLY A 351 -6.60 9.66 4.85
CA GLY A 351 -5.54 10.45 4.23
C GLY A 351 -6.10 11.73 3.62
N SER A 352 -5.96 11.89 2.31
CA SER A 352 -6.50 13.02 1.54
C SER A 352 -7.93 12.82 1.03
N TYR A 353 -8.58 11.72 1.41
CA TYR A 353 -9.94 11.35 0.98
C TYR A 353 -10.91 11.34 2.16
N HIS A 354 -12.20 11.51 1.85
CA HIS A 354 -13.30 11.28 2.81
C HIS A 354 -14.14 10.12 2.28
N TYR A 355 -14.47 9.15 3.12
CA TYR A 355 -15.34 8.05 2.72
C TYR A 355 -16.80 8.42 2.95
N LEU A 356 -17.61 8.28 1.91
CA LEU A 356 -19.06 8.41 1.99
C LEU A 356 -19.64 6.99 1.97
N ASP A 357 -20.43 6.66 3.00
CA ASP A 357 -21.03 5.34 3.12
C ASP A 357 -21.89 5.03 1.89
N ASP A 358 -21.75 3.79 1.38
CA ASP A 358 -22.39 3.28 0.16
C ASP A 358 -22.07 4.01 -1.17
N GLU A 359 -21.33 5.13 -1.15
CA GLU A 359 -20.94 5.89 -2.35
C GLU A 359 -19.46 5.65 -2.73
N GLY A 360 -18.53 5.78 -1.76
CA GLY A 360 -17.10 5.57 -1.98
C GLY A 360 -16.20 6.69 -1.47
N PHE A 361 -14.97 6.74 -1.97
CA PHE A 361 -13.95 7.71 -1.54
C PHE A 361 -14.01 9.00 -2.33
N LEU A 362 -14.26 10.10 -1.64
CA LEU A 362 -14.32 11.47 -2.15
C LEU A 362 -12.95 12.16 -2.04
N PRO A 363 -12.23 12.39 -3.16
CA PRO A 363 -11.06 13.24 -3.17
C PRO A 363 -11.45 14.73 -3.07
N ARG A 364 -10.55 15.55 -2.55
CA ARG A 364 -10.67 17.01 -2.63
C ARG A 364 -10.02 17.53 -3.91
N SER A 365 -10.67 18.47 -4.60
CA SER A 365 -10.06 19.19 -5.71
C SER A 365 -8.97 20.13 -5.20
N VAL A 366 -7.96 20.37 -6.05
CA VAL A 366 -6.88 21.30 -5.73
C VAL A 366 -7.35 22.72 -6.05
N PRO A 367 -7.24 23.68 -5.11
CA PRO A 367 -7.53 25.08 -5.40
C PRO A 367 -6.76 25.62 -6.62
N PRO A 368 -7.35 26.53 -7.40
CA PRO A 368 -6.67 27.26 -8.46
C PRO A 368 -5.38 27.92 -7.95
N ALA A 369 -4.35 27.99 -8.80
CA ALA A 369 -3.07 28.62 -8.46
C ALA A 369 -3.16 30.04 -7.81
N PRO A 370 -4.02 30.97 -8.25
CA PRO A 370 -4.13 32.29 -7.63
C PRO A 370 -4.70 32.27 -6.20
N GLU A 371 -5.41 31.20 -5.82
CA GLU A 371 -5.96 30.98 -4.48
C GLU A 371 -5.03 30.15 -3.59
N ARG A 372 -3.91 29.62 -4.15
CA ARG A 372 -2.92 28.89 -3.38
C ARG A 372 -2.09 29.89 -2.58
N LEU A 373 -2.41 30.00 -1.31
CA LEU A 373 -1.66 30.83 -0.36
C LEU A 373 -0.24 30.27 -0.22
N ARG A 374 0.76 31.13 -0.42
CA ARG A 374 2.17 30.78 -0.16
C ARG A 374 2.36 30.59 1.34
N GLU A 375 3.12 29.56 1.74
CA GLU A 375 3.42 29.28 3.14
C GLU A 375 3.98 30.53 3.84
N PRO A 376 3.30 31.07 4.87
CA PRO A 376 3.86 32.14 5.67
C PRO A 376 4.57 31.59 6.91
N ARG A 377 5.74 32.17 7.20
CA ARG A 377 6.42 32.06 8.49
C ARG A 377 5.69 32.92 9.53
N ALA A 378 4.50 32.53 10.03
CA ALA A 378 3.99 32.84 11.40
C ALA A 378 2.44 32.73 11.58
N ALA A 379 2.10 32.22 12.76
CA ALA A 379 0.90 32.25 13.64
C ALA A 379 -0.54 32.61 13.19
N ALA A 380 -0.80 33.36 12.11
CA ALA A 380 -2.17 33.80 11.84
C ALA A 380 -3.01 32.71 11.14
N PRO A 381 -4.30 32.56 11.48
CA PRO A 381 -5.19 31.62 10.79
C PRO A 381 -5.45 32.09 9.36
N ILE A 382 -5.32 31.17 8.41
CA ILE A 382 -5.43 31.42 6.98
C ILE A 382 -6.47 30.45 6.41
N LEU A 383 -7.37 30.96 5.58
CA LEU A 383 -8.37 30.16 4.89
C LEU A 383 -7.67 29.11 4.01
N PHE A 384 -7.92 27.83 4.27
CA PHE A 384 -7.33 26.70 3.54
C PHE A 384 -5.79 26.67 3.51
N ASN A 385 -5.13 26.96 4.63
CA ASN A 385 -3.72 26.61 4.78
C ASN A 385 -3.58 25.10 5.06
N LEU A 386 -3.22 24.35 4.02
CA LEU A 386 -3.07 22.89 4.03
C LEU A 386 -1.92 22.36 4.91
N THR A 387 -1.18 23.22 5.61
CA THR A 387 0.06 22.84 6.31
C THR A 387 -0.08 22.64 7.83
N LYS A 388 -1.20 23.00 8.47
CA LYS A 388 -1.43 22.74 9.92
C LYS A 388 -2.74 21.97 10.17
N GLN A 389 -2.63 20.83 10.85
CA GLN A 389 -3.27 19.58 10.43
C GLN A 389 -4.55 19.16 11.22
N ALA A 390 -5.22 20.05 11.96
CA ALA A 390 -6.44 19.68 12.68
C ALA A 390 -7.52 20.78 12.67
N GLU A 391 -7.22 21.99 13.15
CA GLU A 391 -8.19 23.11 13.19
C GLU A 391 -8.47 23.69 11.80
N ALA A 392 -7.48 23.71 10.91
CA ALA A 392 -7.64 24.20 9.54
C ALA A 392 -8.51 23.30 8.64
N GLU A 393 -8.94 22.14 9.14
CA GLU A 393 -9.74 21.20 8.33
C GLU A 393 -11.24 21.23 8.65
N THR A 394 -11.62 21.54 9.89
CA THR A 394 -13.03 21.59 10.31
C THR A 394 -13.57 23.01 10.37
N GLY A 395 -12.70 24.00 10.66
CA GLY A 395 -13.06 25.39 10.83
C GLY A 395 -12.37 26.01 12.05
N PHE A 396 -12.46 27.33 12.17
CA PHE A 396 -11.87 28.09 13.27
C PHE A 396 -12.66 29.37 13.54
N THR A 397 -12.41 29.98 14.69
CA THR A 397 -12.95 31.30 15.04
C THR A 397 -11.83 32.33 15.03
N VAL A 398 -12.14 33.53 14.57
CA VAL A 398 -11.27 34.71 14.61
C VAL A 398 -11.86 35.67 15.64
N PRO A 399 -11.15 35.97 16.74
CA PRO A 399 -11.61 36.94 17.73
C PRO A 399 -11.82 38.32 17.11
N ALA A 400 -12.73 39.13 17.68
CA ALA A 400 -13.08 40.45 17.16
C ALA A 400 -11.86 41.35 16.85
N GLY A 401 -10.85 41.38 17.74
CA GLY A 401 -9.64 42.19 17.56
C GLY A 401 -8.76 41.77 16.37
N ASP A 402 -8.86 40.52 15.91
CA ASP A 402 -8.03 39.97 14.83
C ASP A 402 -8.73 40.02 13.46
N ILE A 403 -10.02 40.40 13.41
CA ILE A 403 -10.81 40.46 12.16
C ILE A 403 -10.12 41.32 11.08
N PRO A 404 -9.62 42.54 11.36
CA PRO A 404 -8.99 43.36 10.34
C PRO A 404 -7.77 42.68 9.69
N ALA A 405 -6.91 42.07 10.53
CA ALA A 405 -5.73 41.36 10.07
C ALA A 405 -6.08 40.08 9.29
N PHE A 406 -7.15 39.39 9.68
CA PHE A 406 -7.66 38.23 8.96
C PHE A 406 -8.21 38.61 7.58
N VAL A 407 -9.03 39.66 7.49
CA VAL A 407 -9.60 40.14 6.22
C VAL A 407 -8.50 40.59 5.26
N ASP A 408 -7.54 41.37 5.74
CA ASP A 408 -6.42 41.86 4.91
C ASP A 408 -5.58 40.70 4.35
N LYS A 409 -5.21 39.73 5.19
CA LYS A 409 -4.42 38.56 4.77
C LYS A 409 -5.15 37.63 3.80
N ASN A 410 -6.48 37.55 3.90
CA ASN A 410 -7.27 36.62 3.10
C ASN A 410 -8.10 37.31 1.99
N ARG A 411 -7.90 38.62 1.75
CA ARG A 411 -8.74 39.44 0.87
C ARG A 411 -8.96 38.83 -0.51
N ASN A 412 -7.89 38.38 -1.17
CA ASN A 412 -7.96 37.76 -2.50
C ASN A 412 -8.79 36.47 -2.50
N VAL A 413 -8.70 35.69 -1.42
CA VAL A 413 -9.42 34.42 -1.28
C VAL A 413 -10.89 34.69 -0.95
N LEU A 414 -11.18 35.61 -0.03
CA LEU A 414 -12.54 36.02 0.31
C LEU A 414 -13.28 36.60 -0.90
N ALA A 415 -12.61 37.35 -1.76
CA ALA A 415 -13.18 37.97 -2.96
C ALA A 415 -13.25 37.04 -4.19
N SER A 416 -12.78 35.79 -4.10
CA SER A 416 -12.72 34.85 -5.24
C SER A 416 -14.09 34.40 -5.77
N GLY A 417 -15.17 34.60 -5.00
CA GLY A 417 -16.53 34.14 -5.33
C GLY A 417 -16.77 32.65 -5.06
N ARG A 418 -15.74 31.91 -4.63
CA ARG A 418 -15.83 30.48 -4.30
C ARG A 418 -16.44 30.22 -2.91
N HIS A 419 -16.12 31.08 -1.96
CA HIS A 419 -16.55 30.97 -0.57
C HIS A 419 -17.88 31.69 -0.36
N ARG A 420 -18.69 31.19 0.59
CA ARG A 420 -19.87 31.92 1.07
C ARG A 420 -19.43 32.84 2.19
N VAL A 421 -19.16 34.10 1.84
CA VAL A 421 -18.68 35.13 2.77
C VAL A 421 -19.82 36.10 3.05
N ASP A 422 -20.01 36.44 4.32
CA ASP A 422 -20.89 37.52 4.72
C ASP A 422 -20.51 38.82 3.98
N PRO A 423 -21.42 39.46 3.22
CA PRO A 423 -21.13 40.70 2.51
C PRO A 423 -20.55 41.81 3.39
N ALA A 424 -20.91 41.85 4.68
CA ALA A 424 -20.37 42.83 5.62
C ALA A 424 -18.85 42.69 5.82
N LEU A 425 -18.30 41.47 5.72
CA LEU A 425 -16.86 41.23 5.80
C LEU A 425 -16.09 41.72 4.57
N LEU A 426 -16.70 41.64 3.38
CA LEU A 426 -16.09 42.12 2.14
C LEU A 426 -16.05 43.65 2.08
N ASN A 427 -17.01 44.31 2.74
CA ASN A 427 -17.15 45.76 2.80
C ASN A 427 -16.45 46.38 4.01
N LEU A 428 -15.78 45.58 4.84
CA LEU A 428 -15.14 46.04 6.06
C LEU A 428 -13.95 46.93 5.71
N GLN A 429 -14.11 48.23 5.94
CA GLN A 429 -13.01 49.18 5.82
C GLN A 429 -12.17 49.08 7.09
N VAL A 430 -10.94 48.59 6.96
CA VAL A 430 -9.96 48.64 8.03
C VAL A 430 -9.49 50.09 8.14
N VAL A 431 -10.15 50.87 9.00
CA VAL A 431 -9.69 52.21 9.36
C VAL A 431 -8.61 52.04 10.40
N ARG A 432 -7.37 52.43 10.07
CA ARG A 432 -6.32 52.57 11.08
C ARG A 432 -6.56 53.89 11.80
N GLU A 433 -6.85 53.80 13.09
CA GLU A 433 -6.80 55.00 13.94
C GLU A 433 -5.36 55.50 13.99
N PRO A 434 -5.12 56.82 13.95
CA PRO A 434 -3.77 57.36 14.02
C PRO A 434 -3.15 57.04 15.38
N GLU A 435 -1.90 56.55 15.36
CA GLU A 435 -1.14 56.23 16.58
C GLU A 435 -0.90 57.48 17.42
N ARG A 436 -0.76 58.61 16.75
CA ARG A 436 -0.59 59.90 17.38
C ARG A 436 -1.29 60.97 16.55
N LEU A 437 -2.07 61.80 17.24
CA LEU A 437 -2.63 63.03 16.71
C LEU A 437 -1.93 64.19 17.43
N GLU A 438 -1.07 64.91 16.74
CA GLU A 438 -0.43 66.12 17.23
C GLU A 438 -1.22 67.33 16.77
N LEU A 439 -1.87 68.02 17.72
CA LEU A 439 -2.56 69.27 17.43
C LEU A 439 -1.57 70.42 17.43
N THR A 440 -1.46 71.12 16.30
CA THR A 440 -0.54 72.25 16.14
C THR A 440 -1.21 73.59 16.40
N ASP A 441 -2.51 73.68 16.13
CA ASP A 441 -3.28 74.89 16.36
C ASP A 441 -4.76 74.54 16.54
N PHE A 442 -5.49 75.39 17.26
CA PHE A 442 -6.94 75.29 17.30
C PHE A 442 -7.57 76.67 17.43
N GLU A 443 -8.67 76.87 16.72
CA GLU A 443 -9.47 78.09 16.78
C GLU A 443 -10.92 77.72 17.09
N GLU A 444 -11.43 78.24 18.21
CA GLU A 444 -12.85 78.17 18.54
C GLU A 444 -13.55 79.42 18.00
N LYS A 445 -14.55 79.20 17.15
CA LYS A 445 -15.36 80.27 16.58
C LYS A 445 -16.82 79.88 16.63
N ASP A 446 -17.58 80.65 17.42
CA ASP A 446 -18.97 80.36 17.78
C ASP A 446 -19.08 78.96 18.44
N ASP A 447 -19.96 78.09 17.93
CA ASP A 447 -20.16 76.71 18.41
C ASP A 447 -19.24 75.67 17.73
N TRP A 448 -18.24 76.09 16.95
CA TRP A 448 -17.35 75.19 16.22
C TRP A 448 -15.90 75.33 16.68
N CYS A 449 -15.21 74.19 16.81
CA CYS A 449 -13.77 74.12 17.05
C CYS A 449 -13.07 73.63 15.78
N TYR A 450 -12.21 74.47 15.21
CA TYR A 450 -11.36 74.13 14.07
C TYR A 450 -10.00 73.71 14.59
N ILE A 451 -9.61 72.48 14.29
CA ILE A 451 -8.37 71.89 14.80
C ILE A 451 -7.43 71.66 13.62
N ALA A 452 -6.21 72.19 13.71
CA ALA A 452 -5.12 71.90 12.79
C ALA A 452 -4.11 71.00 13.50
N GLY A 453 -3.70 69.93 12.82
CA GLY A 453 -2.74 68.99 13.39
C GLY A 453 -2.18 68.03 12.37
N PHE A 454 -1.15 67.31 12.79
CA PHE A 454 -0.59 66.18 12.08
C PHE A 454 -1.08 64.89 12.72
N TYR A 455 -1.35 63.88 11.90
CA TYR A 455 -1.62 62.54 12.40
C TYR A 455 -0.64 61.57 11.76
N ASP A 456 -0.16 60.64 12.57
CA ASP A 456 0.72 59.56 12.15
C ASP A 456 -0.08 58.25 12.05
N LEU A 457 0.09 57.52 10.96
CA LEU A 457 -0.54 56.21 10.71
C LEU A 457 0.44 55.04 10.91
N GLY A 458 1.67 55.32 11.38
CA GLY A 458 2.75 54.36 11.62
C GLY A 458 3.77 54.29 10.49
#